data_AF-A0A4V1ERP7-F1
#
_entry.id   AF-A0A4V1ERP7-F1
#
_cell.length_a   1.000
_cell.length_b   1.000
_cell.length_c   1.000
_cell.angle_alpha   90.00
_cell.angle_beta   90.00
_cell.angle_gamma   90.00
#
_symmetry.space_group_name_H-M   'P 1'
#
loop_
_entity.id
_entity.type
_entity.pdbx_description
1 polymer ?
#
loop_
_entity_poly.entity_id
_entity_poly.type
_entity_poly.pdbx_seq_one_letter_code
_entity_poly.pdbx_strand_id
1 'polypeptide(L)'
;MPSWRRSTTRHIDILYANHWPEVVPLLAEWVRPGDALVTEDAPSPEFVQMLAGDLPIDDYLMLTDIEFPEFGRRMCRLWQRLHQAGVTVIQVEPFIEKLLEIHTLFATGGTPDQIEKDSIRGQVYQAEREAIGALIEFYQASLAADFDTVVDATLRFARCDARRFVLRDRMRAEAIARLLATHPRLCVEAGQIHLALVRFLRRRVPETVAVKPVFLMRTIVRRLGGRGHLYPPGDLLTLLYVFNREALDRPRHRLLAARALIYAKVAAKDEIVQDAGLYPRTLDDLRTIALVNRLSYRDCHEMFAKIRRQAGAGARQALAVYLRRP
;
A
#
# COMPACT_ATOMS: atom_id res chain seq x y z
N MET A 1 24.93 -5.74 -16.31
CA MET A 1 24.96 -5.53 -14.84
C MET A 1 25.70 -4.23 -14.55
N PRO A 2 25.12 -3.21 -13.90
CA PRO A 2 25.91 -2.06 -13.48
C PRO A 2 26.70 -2.43 -12.21
N SER A 3 28.01 -2.51 -12.35
CA SER A 3 28.97 -2.69 -11.27
C SER A 3 29.14 -1.39 -10.49
N TRP A 4 28.53 -1.29 -9.31
CA TRP A 4 28.87 -0.26 -8.34
C TRP A 4 29.79 -0.86 -7.29
N ARG A 5 31.04 -0.39 -7.27
CA ARG A 5 32.04 -0.73 -6.24
C ARG A 5 31.45 -0.42 -4.85
N ARG A 6 31.51 -1.41 -3.96
CA ARG A 6 30.88 -1.40 -2.63
C ARG A 6 31.62 -0.44 -1.70
N SER A 7 30.93 0.62 -1.26
CA SER A 7 31.38 1.51 -0.20
C SER A 7 30.88 0.99 1.16
N THR A 8 31.66 1.20 2.21
CA THR A 8 31.32 0.99 3.64
C THR A 8 30.24 1.95 4.17
N THR A 9 29.52 2.61 3.27
CA THR A 9 28.54 3.65 3.57
C THR A 9 27.22 3.04 4.03
N ARG A 10 26.67 3.57 5.12
CA ARG A 10 25.33 3.25 5.59
C ARG A 10 24.30 3.59 4.51
N HIS A 11 23.29 2.74 4.35
CA HIS A 11 22.39 2.84 3.21
C HIS A 11 21.03 2.20 3.49
N ILE A 12 19.99 2.85 2.95
CA ILE A 12 18.59 2.40 2.99
C ILE A 12 18.06 2.33 1.56
N ASP A 13 17.69 1.14 1.11
CA ASP A 13 16.83 0.95 -0.07
C ASP A 13 15.38 0.80 0.40
N ILE A 14 14.47 1.63 -0.11
CA ILE A 14 13.03 1.50 0.12
C ILE A 14 12.44 0.75 -1.07
N LEU A 15 12.06 -0.49 -0.85
CA LEU A 15 11.54 -1.43 -1.84
C LEU A 15 10.03 -1.25 -1.97
N TYR A 16 9.63 -0.39 -2.91
CA TYR A 16 8.23 -0.18 -3.23
C TYR A 16 7.67 -1.37 -4.01
N ALA A 17 6.72 -2.06 -3.37
CA ALA A 17 6.05 -3.25 -3.87
C ALA A 17 4.54 -3.02 -3.97
N ASN A 18 3.91 -3.76 -4.88
CA ASN A 18 2.47 -4.05 -4.82
C ASN A 18 2.29 -5.38 -4.07
N HIS A 19 1.17 -5.56 -3.36
CA HIS A 19 0.87 -6.79 -2.59
C HIS A 19 0.44 -7.96 -3.50
N TRP A 20 1.16 -8.17 -4.61
CA TRP A 20 0.90 -9.26 -5.55
C TRP A 20 2.01 -10.31 -5.50
N PRO A 21 1.68 -11.60 -5.70
CA PRO A 21 2.67 -12.68 -5.78
C PRO A 21 3.82 -12.43 -6.76
N GLU A 22 3.59 -11.61 -7.78
CA GLU A 22 4.55 -11.24 -8.83
C GLU A 22 5.76 -10.45 -8.33
N VAL A 23 5.65 -9.76 -7.19
CA VAL A 23 6.75 -8.95 -6.65
C VAL A 23 7.77 -9.79 -5.86
N VAL A 24 7.33 -10.94 -5.33
CA VAL A 24 8.12 -11.75 -4.39
C VAL A 24 9.47 -12.17 -4.98
N PRO A 25 9.57 -12.66 -6.23
CA PRO A 25 10.87 -12.98 -6.83
C PRO A 25 11.79 -11.75 -6.98
N LEU A 26 11.21 -10.58 -7.27
CA LEU A 26 11.99 -9.34 -7.45
C LEU A 26 12.55 -8.84 -6.12
N LEU A 27 11.80 -8.99 -5.02
CA LEU A 27 12.29 -8.70 -3.68
C LEU A 27 13.43 -9.67 -3.32
N ALA A 28 13.26 -10.95 -3.62
CA ALA A 28 14.28 -11.99 -3.37
C ALA A 28 15.60 -11.72 -4.10
N GLU A 29 15.56 -11.20 -5.32
CA GLU A 29 16.76 -10.83 -6.09
C GLU A 29 17.47 -9.58 -5.53
N TRP A 30 16.74 -8.71 -4.84
CA TRP A 30 17.27 -7.44 -4.34
C TRP A 30 18.03 -7.61 -3.01
N VAL A 31 17.43 -8.33 -2.06
CA VAL A 31 17.96 -8.50 -0.70
C VAL A 31 19.11 -9.50 -0.70
N ARG A 32 20.23 -9.16 -0.03
CA ARG A 32 21.42 -10.01 0.02
C ARG A 32 21.72 -10.49 1.44
N PRO A 33 22.42 -11.63 1.61
CA PRO A 33 22.97 -12.03 2.90
C PRO A 33 23.73 -10.90 3.59
N GLY A 34 23.48 -10.70 4.88
CA GLY A 34 24.06 -9.62 5.68
C GLY A 34 23.34 -8.26 5.57
N ASP A 35 22.34 -8.11 4.72
CA ASP A 35 21.39 -6.99 4.81
C ASP A 35 20.38 -7.23 5.95
N ALA A 36 19.73 -6.17 6.44
CA ALA A 36 18.52 -6.30 7.24
C ALA A 36 17.29 -5.91 6.41
N LEU A 37 16.30 -6.80 6.34
CA LEU A 37 15.01 -6.58 5.70
C LEU A 37 14.02 -6.08 6.75
N VAL A 38 13.44 -4.91 6.52
CA VAL A 38 12.41 -4.31 7.38
C VAL A 38 11.05 -4.46 6.71
N THR A 39 10.12 -5.20 7.33
CA THR A 39 8.77 -5.44 6.79
C THR A 39 7.77 -4.36 7.22
N GLU A 40 6.60 -4.32 6.58
CA GLU A 40 5.48 -3.41 6.89
C GLU A 40 4.45 -4.07 7.83
N ASP A 41 4.93 -4.75 8.88
CA ASP A 41 4.08 -5.45 9.85
C ASP A 41 4.41 -5.01 11.28
N ALA A 42 3.43 -5.11 12.17
CA ALA A 42 3.67 -4.92 13.60
C ALA A 42 4.46 -6.14 14.14
N PRO A 43 5.44 -5.93 15.04
CA PRO A 43 6.13 -7.00 15.72
C PRO A 43 5.17 -7.99 16.39
N SER A 44 5.39 -9.29 16.16
CA SER A 44 4.69 -10.35 16.89
C SER A 44 5.62 -11.51 17.27
N PRO A 45 5.41 -12.17 18.41
CA PRO A 45 6.15 -13.38 18.78
C PRO A 45 5.99 -14.51 17.76
N GLU A 46 4.80 -14.65 17.18
CA GLU A 46 4.45 -15.68 16.20
C GLU A 46 5.24 -15.53 14.90
N PHE A 47 5.58 -14.29 14.51
CA PHE A 47 6.44 -14.04 13.38
C PHE A 47 7.85 -14.61 13.59
N VAL A 48 8.41 -14.47 14.79
CA VAL A 48 9.73 -15.03 15.13
C VAL A 48 9.70 -16.56 15.08
N GLN A 49 8.65 -17.17 15.61
CA GLN A 49 8.45 -18.63 15.55
C GLN A 49 8.30 -19.09 14.09
N MET A 50 7.54 -18.35 13.27
CA MET A 50 7.39 -18.63 11.84
C MET A 50 8.72 -18.52 11.10
N LEU A 51 9.53 -17.48 11.36
CA LEU A 51 10.86 -17.34 10.75
C LEU A 51 11.83 -18.46 11.12
N ALA A 52 11.73 -18.98 12.34
CA ALA A 52 12.52 -20.11 12.83
C ALA A 52 12.04 -21.45 12.25
N GLY A 53 10.79 -21.53 11.80
CA GLY A 53 10.14 -22.76 11.35
C GLY A 53 9.43 -23.53 12.46
N ASP A 54 9.32 -22.95 13.66
CA ASP A 54 8.64 -23.53 14.81
C ASP A 54 7.11 -23.39 14.73
N LEU A 55 6.62 -22.39 13.97
CA LEU A 55 5.21 -22.20 13.64
C LEU A 55 5.01 -22.39 12.12
N PRO A 56 4.12 -23.31 11.69
CA PRO A 56 3.80 -23.45 10.27
C PRO A 56 3.29 -22.15 9.66
N ILE A 57 3.66 -21.89 8.40
CA ILE A 57 3.25 -20.65 7.70
C ILE A 57 1.72 -20.52 7.67
N ASP A 58 1.00 -21.60 7.36
CA ASP A 58 -0.46 -21.51 7.26
C ASP A 58 -1.10 -21.18 8.63
N ASP A 59 -0.55 -21.69 9.74
CA ASP A 59 -1.00 -21.35 11.10
C ASP A 59 -0.70 -19.90 11.45
N TYR A 60 0.50 -19.41 11.11
CA TYR A 60 0.85 -17.99 11.24
C TYR A 60 -0.11 -17.11 10.45
N LEU A 61 -0.40 -17.45 9.19
CA LEU A 61 -1.30 -16.69 8.33
C LEU A 61 -2.74 -16.66 8.87
N MET A 62 -3.20 -17.70 9.57
CA MET A 62 -4.51 -17.71 10.22
C MET A 62 -4.63 -16.71 11.39
N LEU A 63 -3.51 -16.34 12.00
CA LEU A 63 -3.45 -15.36 13.09
C LEU A 63 -3.35 -13.92 12.58
N THR A 64 -3.07 -13.74 11.28
CA THR A 64 -2.93 -12.44 10.63
C THR A 64 -4.11 -12.15 9.72
N ASP A 65 -4.59 -10.91 9.71
CA ASP A 65 -5.66 -10.48 8.80
C ASP A 65 -5.09 -10.13 7.41
N ILE A 66 -4.70 -11.15 6.64
CA ILE A 66 -4.12 -10.98 5.30
C ILE A 66 -5.20 -11.05 4.22
N GLU A 67 -5.31 -9.98 3.42
CA GLU A 67 -6.26 -9.87 2.30
C GLU A 67 -5.94 -10.81 1.12
N PHE A 68 -4.66 -11.15 0.93
CA PHE A 68 -4.16 -11.96 -0.20
C PHE A 68 -3.36 -13.19 0.29
N PRO A 69 -4.02 -14.34 0.52
CA PRO A 69 -3.41 -15.49 1.18
C PRO A 69 -2.20 -16.08 0.43
N GLU A 70 -2.22 -16.13 -0.90
CA GLU A 70 -1.08 -16.72 -1.64
C GLU A 70 0.12 -15.78 -1.68
N PHE A 71 -0.10 -14.46 -1.81
CA PHE A 71 0.93 -13.45 -1.59
C PHE A 71 1.55 -13.59 -0.20
N GLY A 72 0.72 -13.64 0.85
CA GLY A 72 1.17 -13.81 2.24
C GLY A 72 2.02 -15.07 2.42
N ARG A 73 1.57 -16.20 1.87
CA ARG A 73 2.31 -17.46 1.91
C ARG A 73 3.66 -17.39 1.19
N ARG A 74 3.70 -16.77 0.01
CA ARG A 74 4.96 -16.60 -0.75
C ARG A 74 5.93 -15.65 -0.05
N MET A 75 5.43 -14.59 0.57
CA MET A 75 6.23 -13.67 1.37
C MET A 75 6.81 -14.36 2.61
N CYS A 76 6.01 -15.10 3.37
CA CYS A 76 6.50 -15.87 4.53
C CYS A 76 7.59 -16.87 4.13
N ARG A 77 7.39 -17.61 3.02
CA ARG A 77 8.42 -18.52 2.49
C ARG A 77 9.70 -17.78 2.07
N LEU A 78 9.57 -16.58 1.53
CA LEU A 78 10.72 -15.75 1.19
C LEU A 78 11.44 -15.29 2.45
N TRP A 79 10.73 -14.80 3.45
CA TRP A 79 11.31 -14.34 4.72
C TRP A 79 12.04 -15.46 5.44
N GLN A 80 11.47 -16.67 5.55
CA GLN A 80 12.15 -17.85 6.08
C GLN A 80 13.45 -18.15 5.33
N ARG A 81 13.42 -18.15 4.00
CA ARG A 81 14.59 -18.42 3.16
C ARG A 81 15.68 -17.36 3.34
N LEU A 82 15.30 -16.08 3.38
CA LEU A 82 16.24 -14.98 3.61
C LEU A 82 16.84 -15.06 5.01
N HIS A 83 16.03 -15.36 6.03
CA HIS A 83 16.47 -15.56 7.40
C HIS A 83 17.50 -16.69 7.50
N GLN A 84 17.21 -17.86 6.91
CA GLN A 84 18.15 -18.99 6.81
C GLN A 84 19.44 -18.65 6.05
N ALA A 85 19.38 -17.71 5.10
CA ALA A 85 20.52 -17.22 4.34
C ALA A 85 21.32 -16.10 5.07
N GLY A 86 20.98 -15.78 6.32
CA GLY A 86 21.69 -14.80 7.14
C GLY A 86 21.25 -13.34 6.93
N VAL A 87 20.02 -13.12 6.47
CA VAL A 87 19.36 -11.79 6.48
C VAL A 87 18.64 -11.61 7.81
N THR A 88 18.82 -10.47 8.46
CA THR A 88 18.01 -10.12 9.64
C THR A 88 16.66 -9.58 9.16
N VAL A 89 15.57 -10.29 9.44
CA VAL A 89 14.20 -9.84 9.08
C VAL A 89 13.55 -9.21 10.31
N ILE A 90 13.08 -7.96 10.19
CA ILE A 90 12.62 -7.12 11.29
C ILE A 90 11.26 -6.53 10.95
N GLN A 91 10.25 -6.74 11.78
CA GLN A 91 8.95 -6.09 11.65
C GLN A 91 9.01 -4.66 12.18
N VAL A 92 8.58 -3.68 11.39
CA VAL A 92 8.51 -2.27 11.80
C VAL A 92 7.26 -1.60 11.23
N GLU A 93 6.19 -1.60 12.03
CA GLU A 93 4.99 -0.82 11.78
C GLU A 93 4.40 -0.25 13.09
N PRO A 94 5.01 0.83 13.64
CA PRO A 94 4.62 1.37 14.94
C PRO A 94 3.20 1.91 14.99
N PHE A 95 2.60 2.27 13.85
CA PHE A 95 1.21 2.70 13.83
C PHE A 95 0.27 1.53 14.17
N ILE A 96 0.51 0.37 13.57
CA ILE A 96 -0.31 -0.83 13.82
C ILE A 96 -0.05 -1.36 15.23
N GLU A 97 1.18 -1.29 15.75
CA GLU A 97 1.46 -1.58 17.17
C GLU A 97 0.56 -0.74 18.10
N LYS A 98 0.48 0.57 17.87
CA LYS A 98 -0.38 1.46 18.66
C LYS A 98 -1.86 1.19 18.45
N LEU A 99 -2.26 0.78 17.26
CA LEU A 99 -3.64 0.39 16.99
C LEU A 99 -4.02 -0.88 17.76
N LEU A 100 -3.14 -1.88 17.83
CA LEU A 100 -3.34 -3.09 18.64
C LEU A 100 -3.45 -2.78 20.14
N GLU A 101 -2.64 -1.84 20.64
CA GLU A 101 -2.76 -1.35 22.03
C GLU A 101 -4.14 -0.71 22.29
N ILE A 102 -4.65 0.08 21.34
CA ILE A 102 -5.98 0.69 21.43
C ILE A 102 -7.08 -0.37 21.38
N HIS A 103 -6.96 -1.37 20.50
CA HIS A 103 -7.92 -2.48 20.44
C HIS A 103 -7.94 -3.28 21.74
N THR A 104 -6.77 -3.54 22.32
CA THR A 104 -6.64 -4.21 23.62
C THR A 104 -7.31 -3.41 24.73
N LEU A 105 -7.11 -2.08 24.77
CA LEU A 105 -7.79 -1.19 25.71
C LEU A 105 -9.32 -1.37 25.63
N PHE A 106 -9.89 -1.32 24.42
CA PHE A 106 -11.34 -1.47 24.26
C PHE A 106 -11.83 -2.89 24.57
N ALA A 107 -11.07 -3.93 24.19
CA ALA A 107 -11.40 -5.33 24.49
C ALA A 107 -11.47 -5.62 26.00
N THR A 108 -10.70 -4.87 26.80
CA THR A 108 -10.69 -4.96 28.28
C THR A 108 -11.69 -4.02 28.96
N GLY A 109 -12.59 -3.38 28.20
CA GLY A 109 -13.64 -2.49 28.71
C GLY A 109 -13.21 -1.03 28.87
N GLY A 110 -12.05 -0.65 28.36
CA GLY A 110 -11.60 0.74 28.32
C GLY A 110 -12.41 1.59 27.34
N THR A 111 -12.32 2.92 27.49
CA THR A 111 -13.09 3.89 26.70
C THR A 111 -12.18 4.89 25.99
N PRO A 112 -12.67 5.56 24.93
CA PRO A 112 -11.89 6.60 24.22
C PRO A 112 -11.38 7.72 25.11
N ASP A 113 -12.08 8.07 26.20
CA ASP A 113 -11.67 9.15 27.11
C ASP A 113 -10.40 8.82 27.90
N GLN A 114 -10.02 7.53 27.98
CA GLN A 114 -8.77 7.08 28.59
C GLN A 114 -7.56 7.22 27.65
N ILE A 115 -7.79 7.61 26.39
CA ILE A 115 -6.73 7.88 25.42
C ILE A 115 -6.37 9.37 25.49
N GLU A 116 -5.20 9.66 26.04
CA GLU A 116 -4.64 11.02 26.05
C GLU A 116 -4.47 11.56 24.62
N LYS A 117 -5.14 12.68 24.32
CA LYS A 117 -5.29 13.23 22.95
C LYS A 117 -3.96 13.64 22.31
N ASP A 118 -3.06 14.25 23.08
CA ASP A 118 -1.80 14.78 22.56
C ASP A 118 -0.69 13.72 22.47
N SER A 119 -0.93 12.53 23.02
CA SER A 119 -0.02 11.38 22.93
C SER A 119 0.05 10.81 21.50
N ILE A 120 1.11 10.04 21.20
CA ILE A 120 1.20 9.30 19.92
C ILE A 120 0.01 8.34 19.75
N ARG A 121 -0.43 7.69 20.84
CA ARG A 121 -1.61 6.82 20.84
C ARG A 121 -2.89 7.60 20.51
N GLY A 122 -3.04 8.82 21.03
CA GLY A 122 -4.13 9.73 20.70
C GLY A 122 -4.14 10.14 19.22
N GLN A 123 -2.97 10.44 18.66
CA GLN A 123 -2.81 10.75 17.23
C GLN A 123 -3.19 9.56 16.32
N VAL A 124 -2.75 8.35 16.68
CA VAL A 124 -3.11 7.11 15.95
C VAL A 124 -4.62 6.86 16.02
N TYR A 125 -5.21 6.93 17.22
CA TYR A 125 -6.65 6.79 17.42
C TYR A 125 -7.45 7.77 16.57
N GLN A 126 -7.07 9.06 16.60
CA GLN A 126 -7.77 10.09 15.84
C GLN A 126 -7.68 9.85 14.33
N ALA A 127 -6.49 9.56 13.82
CA ALA A 127 -6.30 9.30 12.39
C ALA A 127 -7.09 8.08 11.90
N GLU A 128 -7.11 7.00 12.69
CA GLU A 128 -7.88 5.79 12.37
C GLU A 128 -9.39 6.05 12.42
N ARG A 129 -9.86 6.72 13.48
CA ARG A 129 -11.28 7.09 13.63
C ARG A 129 -11.79 7.95 12.47
N GLU A 130 -11.00 8.94 12.05
CA GLU A 130 -11.36 9.79 10.90
C GLU A 130 -11.40 8.99 9.58
N ALA A 131 -10.41 8.14 9.33
CA ALA A 131 -10.32 7.34 8.11
C ALA A 131 -11.47 6.32 8.03
N ILE A 132 -11.72 5.56 9.10
CA ILE A 132 -12.83 4.60 9.17
C ILE A 132 -14.18 5.32 9.04
N GLY A 133 -14.36 6.46 9.73
CA GLY A 133 -15.59 7.25 9.63
C GLY A 133 -15.88 7.69 8.19
N ALA A 134 -14.86 8.23 7.50
CA ALA A 134 -15.00 8.64 6.10
C ALA A 134 -15.26 7.43 5.16
N LEU A 135 -14.70 6.26 5.46
CA LEU A 135 -14.94 5.03 4.71
C LEU A 135 -16.40 4.55 4.87
N ILE A 136 -16.95 4.59 6.08
CA ILE A 136 -18.35 4.24 6.35
C ILE A 136 -19.29 5.17 5.58
N GLU A 137 -19.05 6.48 5.63
CA GLU A 137 -19.82 7.47 4.88
C GLU A 137 -19.75 7.23 3.36
N PHE A 138 -18.57 6.89 2.85
CA PHE A 138 -18.39 6.51 1.44
C PHE A 138 -19.27 5.31 1.05
N TYR A 139 -19.30 4.26 1.89
CA TYR A 139 -20.16 3.10 1.62
C TYR A 139 -21.64 3.46 1.66
N GLN A 140 -22.07 4.25 2.65
CA GLN A 140 -23.45 4.74 2.75
C GLN A 140 -23.85 5.56 1.51
N ALA A 141 -23.01 6.51 1.09
CA ALA A 141 -23.24 7.30 -0.11
C ALA A 141 -23.30 6.42 -1.37
N SER A 142 -22.38 5.47 -1.52
CA SER A 142 -22.29 4.59 -2.69
C SER A 142 -23.56 3.76 -2.93
N LEU A 143 -24.33 3.47 -1.88
CA LEU A 143 -25.58 2.70 -1.98
C LEU A 143 -26.76 3.52 -2.51
N ALA A 144 -26.95 4.76 -2.02
CA ALA A 144 -28.20 5.49 -2.24
C ALA A 144 -28.04 6.92 -2.78
N ALA A 145 -26.87 7.56 -2.63
CA ALA A 145 -26.69 8.95 -3.03
C ALA A 145 -26.55 9.13 -4.56
N ASP A 146 -26.66 10.37 -5.01
CA ASP A 146 -26.30 10.77 -6.38
C ASP A 146 -24.77 10.69 -6.60
N PHE A 147 -24.35 10.74 -7.87
CA PHE A 147 -22.95 10.54 -8.24
C PHE A 147 -22.01 11.59 -7.63
N ASP A 148 -22.41 12.87 -7.61
CA ASP A 148 -21.53 13.94 -7.12
C ASP A 148 -21.31 13.82 -5.62
N THR A 149 -22.35 13.43 -4.87
CA THR A 149 -22.23 13.12 -3.44
C THR A 149 -21.28 11.93 -3.18
N VAL A 150 -21.33 10.87 -4.00
CA VAL A 150 -20.39 9.73 -3.89
C VAL A 150 -18.95 10.16 -4.20
N VAL A 151 -18.77 11.03 -5.20
CA VAL A 151 -17.45 11.62 -5.52
C VAL A 151 -16.91 12.42 -4.33
N ASP A 152 -17.74 13.25 -3.69
CA ASP A 152 -17.33 14.05 -2.54
C ASP A 152 -16.98 13.20 -1.32
N ALA A 153 -17.74 12.12 -1.07
CA ALA A 153 -17.39 11.15 -0.05
C ALA A 153 -16.06 10.45 -0.35
N THR A 154 -15.80 10.13 -1.62
CA THR A 154 -14.52 9.54 -2.07
C THR A 154 -13.34 10.49 -1.85
N LEU A 155 -13.51 11.78 -2.14
CA LEU A 155 -12.49 12.81 -1.88
C LEU A 155 -12.19 12.95 -0.39
N ARG A 156 -13.25 12.96 0.45
CA ARG A 156 -13.09 13.01 1.90
C ARG A 156 -12.34 11.80 2.42
N PHE A 157 -12.74 10.60 1.98
CA PHE A 157 -12.06 9.37 2.35
C PHE A 157 -10.58 9.40 1.96
N ALA A 158 -10.25 9.71 0.70
CA ALA A 158 -8.87 9.78 0.23
C ALA A 158 -8.01 10.80 1.01
N ARG A 159 -8.61 11.93 1.44
CA ARG A 159 -7.92 12.91 2.30
C ARG A 159 -7.65 12.37 3.70
N CYS A 160 -8.64 11.75 4.35
CA CYS A 160 -8.46 11.16 5.68
C CYS A 160 -7.43 10.03 5.64
N ASP A 161 -7.49 9.17 4.62
CA ASP A 161 -6.56 8.06 4.45
C ASP A 161 -5.13 8.54 4.15
N ALA A 162 -4.97 9.59 3.34
CA ALA A 162 -3.67 10.22 3.12
C ALA A 162 -3.03 10.76 4.40
N ARG A 163 -3.81 11.39 5.30
CA ARG A 163 -3.31 11.86 6.61
C ARG A 163 -2.85 10.68 7.48
N ARG A 164 -3.61 9.58 7.46
CA ARG A 164 -3.24 8.33 8.12
C ARG A 164 -1.93 7.78 7.58
N PHE A 165 -1.75 7.69 6.26
CA PHE A 165 -0.48 7.25 5.65
C PHE A 165 0.70 8.17 5.98
N VAL A 166 0.50 9.48 6.00
CA VAL A 166 1.54 10.44 6.39
C VAL A 166 1.99 10.20 7.85
N LEU A 167 1.06 9.91 8.76
CA LEU A 167 1.37 9.56 10.13
C LEU A 167 2.14 8.23 10.21
N ARG A 168 1.66 7.18 9.51
CA ARG A 168 2.34 5.88 9.39
C ARG A 168 3.79 6.03 8.89
N ASP A 169 3.99 6.73 7.78
CA ASP A 169 5.32 6.97 7.21
C ASP A 169 6.25 7.71 8.15
N ARG A 170 5.73 8.70 8.90
CA ARG A 170 6.51 9.45 9.88
C ARG A 170 6.98 8.55 11.02
N MET A 171 6.08 7.70 11.54
CA MET A 171 6.38 6.77 12.64
C MET A 171 7.35 5.67 12.19
N ARG A 172 7.10 5.04 11.03
CA ARG A 172 8.03 4.05 10.44
C ARG A 172 9.40 4.64 10.18
N ALA A 173 9.49 5.84 9.59
CA ALA A 173 10.78 6.47 9.34
C ALA A 173 11.59 6.69 10.62
N GLU A 174 10.93 7.02 11.73
CA GLU A 174 11.59 7.19 13.03
C GLU A 174 12.13 5.87 13.57
N ALA A 175 11.33 4.80 13.54
CA ALA A 175 11.76 3.48 13.99
C ALA A 175 12.90 2.93 13.12
N ILE A 176 12.78 3.02 11.79
CA ILE A 176 13.80 2.58 10.82
C ILE A 176 15.12 3.33 11.03
N ALA A 177 15.09 4.65 11.26
CA ALA A 177 16.31 5.44 11.45
C ALA A 177 17.15 4.94 12.64
N ARG A 178 16.50 4.43 13.70
CA ARG A 178 17.19 3.87 14.88
C ARG A 178 17.94 2.56 14.55
N LEU A 179 17.43 1.78 13.61
CA LEU A 179 18.05 0.50 13.19
C LEU A 179 19.42 0.69 12.51
N LEU A 180 19.72 1.87 11.97
CA LEU A 180 21.03 2.16 11.35
C LEU A 180 22.22 2.08 12.32
N ALA A 181 21.96 2.11 13.63
CA ALA A 181 23.00 1.94 14.64
C ALA A 181 23.59 0.52 14.63
N THR A 182 22.75 -0.50 14.38
CA THR A 182 23.13 -1.92 14.40
C THR A 182 23.16 -2.54 13.00
N HIS A 183 22.43 -1.97 12.04
CA HIS A 183 22.32 -2.48 10.68
C HIS A 183 22.70 -1.39 9.67
N PRO A 184 23.95 -1.39 9.15
CA PRO A 184 24.39 -0.35 8.22
C PRO A 184 23.69 -0.44 6.85
N ARG A 185 23.05 -1.57 6.53
CA ARG A 185 22.39 -1.81 5.25
C ARG A 185 20.96 -2.28 5.50
N LEU A 186 19.99 -1.41 5.18
CA LEU A 186 18.57 -1.68 5.34
C LEU A 186 17.90 -1.80 3.97
N CYS A 187 17.11 -2.86 3.80
CA CYS A 187 16.11 -2.98 2.75
C CYS A 187 14.74 -2.83 3.42
N VAL A 188 13.99 -1.77 3.08
CA VAL A 188 12.71 -1.47 3.71
C VAL A 188 11.59 -1.80 2.75
N GLU A 189 10.79 -2.80 3.06
CA GLU A 189 9.56 -3.09 2.35
C GLU A 189 8.51 -2.00 2.62
N ALA A 190 7.89 -1.51 1.56
CA ALA A 190 6.79 -0.57 1.66
C ALA A 190 5.81 -0.71 0.49
N GLY A 191 4.52 -0.59 0.77
CA GLY A 191 3.50 -0.41 -0.27
C GLY A 191 3.74 0.86 -1.08
N GLN A 192 3.27 0.90 -2.34
CA GLN A 192 3.50 2.06 -3.22
C GLN A 192 2.82 3.36 -2.75
N ILE A 193 1.90 3.31 -1.79
CA ILE A 193 1.23 4.47 -1.19
C ILE A 193 2.13 5.22 -0.20
N HIS A 194 3.13 4.53 0.37
CA HIS A 194 4.09 5.03 1.36
C HIS A 194 5.24 5.85 0.71
N LEU A 195 4.95 6.61 -0.34
CA LEU A 195 5.97 7.41 -1.03
C LEU A 195 6.52 8.55 -0.15
N ALA A 196 5.82 8.99 0.90
CA ALA A 196 6.35 10.03 1.78
C ALA A 196 7.45 9.50 2.72
N LEU A 197 7.54 8.17 2.92
CA LEU A 197 8.57 7.51 3.71
C LEU A 197 9.99 7.94 3.31
N VAL A 198 10.29 8.04 2.00
CA VAL A 198 11.61 8.49 1.50
C VAL A 198 11.96 9.90 1.98
N ARG A 199 10.98 10.80 2.02
CA ARG A 199 11.15 12.18 2.48
C ARG A 199 11.38 12.22 3.99
N PHE A 200 10.64 11.41 4.75
CA PHE A 200 10.79 11.35 6.20
C PHE A 200 12.10 10.71 6.64
N LEU A 201 12.55 9.66 5.95
CA LEU A 201 13.84 9.03 6.21
C LEU A 201 15.00 9.99 5.90
N ARG A 202 15.01 10.63 4.73
CA ARG A 202 16.06 11.61 4.37
C ARG A 202 16.21 12.76 5.35
N ARG A 203 15.13 13.12 6.07
CA ARG A 203 15.16 14.16 7.11
C ARG A 203 15.64 13.68 8.46
N ARG A 204 15.63 12.37 8.69
CA ARG A 204 15.94 11.74 9.99
C ARG A 204 17.34 11.16 10.04
N VAL A 205 17.89 10.78 8.89
CA VAL A 205 19.23 10.20 8.82
C VAL A 205 20.26 11.26 8.39
N PRO A 206 21.53 11.12 8.80
CA PRO A 206 22.59 12.00 8.32
C PRO A 206 22.70 11.98 6.79
N GLU A 207 23.15 13.09 6.19
CA GLU A 207 23.34 13.19 4.73
C GLU A 207 24.34 12.17 4.16
N THR A 208 25.20 11.61 5.03
CA THR A 208 26.13 10.53 4.68
C THR A 208 25.45 9.18 4.47
N VAL A 209 24.18 9.04 4.87
CA VAL A 209 23.39 7.83 4.65
C VAL A 209 22.62 7.95 3.33
N ALA A 210 22.89 7.05 2.39
CA ALA A 210 22.17 7.03 1.12
C ALA A 210 20.76 6.43 1.31
N VAL A 211 19.71 7.23 1.03
CA VAL A 211 18.31 6.77 1.02
C VAL A 211 17.77 6.72 -0.41
N LYS A 212 17.51 5.52 -0.92
CA LYS A 212 17.14 5.26 -2.31
C LYS A 212 15.75 4.65 -2.44
N PRO A 213 14.83 5.27 -3.21
CA PRO A 213 13.59 4.62 -3.57
C PRO A 213 13.83 3.61 -4.71
N VAL A 214 13.40 2.38 -4.53
CA VAL A 214 13.51 1.28 -5.48
C VAL A 214 12.11 0.79 -5.81
N PHE A 215 11.72 0.88 -7.08
CA PHE A 215 10.42 0.43 -7.55
C PHE A 215 10.58 -0.93 -8.23
N LEU A 216 10.32 -2.01 -7.50
CA LEU A 216 10.63 -3.38 -7.93
C LEU A 216 9.98 -3.70 -9.29
N MET A 217 8.70 -3.35 -9.46
CA MET A 217 7.94 -3.62 -10.68
C MET A 217 8.24 -2.69 -11.86
N ARG A 218 9.08 -1.66 -11.71
CA ARG A 218 9.25 -0.61 -12.74
C ARG A 218 9.72 -1.14 -14.09
N THR A 219 10.68 -2.07 -14.09
CA THR A 219 11.22 -2.65 -15.32
C THR A 219 10.18 -3.52 -16.02
N ILE A 220 9.41 -4.28 -15.25
CA ILE A 220 8.33 -5.14 -15.76
C ILE A 220 7.21 -4.30 -16.36
N VAL A 221 6.72 -3.30 -15.63
CA VAL A 221 5.67 -2.39 -16.12
C VAL A 221 6.07 -1.74 -17.45
N ARG A 222 7.33 -1.32 -17.60
CA ARG A 222 7.85 -0.75 -18.86
C ARG A 222 7.85 -1.75 -20.00
N ARG A 223 8.28 -2.99 -19.76
CA ARG A 223 8.27 -4.07 -20.76
C ARG A 223 6.85 -4.40 -21.23
N LEU A 224 5.87 -4.31 -20.33
CA LEU A 224 4.46 -4.51 -20.64
C LEU A 224 3.77 -3.29 -21.29
N GLY A 225 4.54 -2.27 -21.69
CA GLY A 225 4.02 -1.08 -22.37
C GLY A 225 3.53 0.05 -21.46
N GLY A 226 3.69 -0.08 -20.14
CA GLY A 226 3.39 0.98 -19.17
C GLY A 226 4.42 2.11 -19.19
N ARG A 227 3.96 3.36 -19.06
CA ARG A 227 4.82 4.57 -19.11
C ARG A 227 5.39 5.02 -17.76
N GLY A 228 5.00 4.38 -16.66
CA GLY A 228 5.34 4.83 -15.31
C GLY A 228 5.15 3.77 -14.25
N HIS A 229 4.74 4.19 -13.06
CA HIS A 229 4.33 3.30 -11.98
C HIS A 229 2.86 2.89 -12.16
N LEU A 230 2.52 1.74 -11.60
CA LEU A 230 1.16 1.20 -11.61
C LEU A 230 0.32 1.89 -10.54
N TYR A 231 -0.19 3.08 -10.83
CA TYR A 231 -1.08 3.79 -9.90
C TYR A 231 -2.50 3.86 -10.46
N PRO A 232 -3.44 3.14 -9.83
CA PRO A 232 -4.87 3.37 -10.01
C PRO A 232 -5.25 4.82 -9.72
N PRO A 233 -6.38 5.31 -10.26
CA PRO A 233 -6.85 6.67 -10.00
C PRO A 233 -7.03 7.01 -8.51
N GLY A 234 -7.44 6.03 -7.70
CA GLY A 234 -7.56 6.16 -6.25
C GLY A 234 -6.21 6.42 -5.58
N ASP A 235 -5.21 5.58 -5.86
CA ASP A 235 -3.84 5.76 -5.34
C ASP A 235 -3.24 7.09 -5.77
N LEU A 236 -3.43 7.49 -7.03
CA LEU A 236 -3.00 8.82 -7.49
C LEU A 236 -3.66 9.94 -6.70
N LEU A 237 -4.96 9.83 -6.43
CA LEU A 237 -5.70 10.81 -5.64
C LEU A 237 -5.14 10.90 -4.21
N THR A 238 -4.96 9.75 -3.55
CA THR A 238 -4.39 9.69 -2.19
C THR A 238 -2.96 10.25 -2.17
N LEU A 239 -2.12 9.92 -3.15
CA LEU A 239 -0.76 10.47 -3.25
C LEU A 239 -0.74 12.00 -3.44
N LEU A 240 -1.71 12.58 -4.16
CA LEU A 240 -1.83 14.04 -4.25
C LEU A 240 -2.10 14.67 -2.88
N TYR A 241 -2.95 14.05 -2.07
CA TYR A 241 -3.20 14.48 -0.68
C TYR A 241 -1.98 14.28 0.22
N VAL A 242 -1.28 13.14 0.12
CA VAL A 242 -0.05 12.84 0.88
C VAL A 242 1.02 13.93 0.66
N PHE A 243 1.15 14.45 -0.56
CA PHE A 243 2.10 15.52 -0.89
C PHE A 243 1.51 16.94 -0.75
N ASN A 244 0.41 17.10 0.00
CA ASN A 244 -0.27 18.36 0.29
C ASN A 244 -0.55 19.20 -0.97
N ARG A 245 -1.01 18.56 -2.05
CA ARG A 245 -1.38 19.22 -3.30
C ARG A 245 -2.85 19.62 -3.34
N GLU A 246 -3.48 19.78 -2.18
CA GLU A 246 -4.91 20.11 -2.05
C GLU A 246 -5.29 21.43 -2.75
N ALA A 247 -4.37 22.40 -2.74
CA ALA A 247 -4.58 23.71 -3.34
C ALA A 247 -4.41 23.74 -4.88
N LEU A 248 -3.92 22.65 -5.50
CA LEU A 248 -3.36 22.75 -6.85
C LEU A 248 -4.28 22.37 -8.01
N ASP A 249 -5.38 21.64 -7.82
CA ASP A 249 -6.25 21.28 -8.97
C ASP A 249 -7.58 20.60 -8.56
N ARG A 250 -8.60 21.36 -8.12
CA ARG A 250 -9.90 20.78 -7.74
C ARG A 250 -10.53 19.91 -8.86
N PRO A 251 -10.55 20.33 -10.14
CA PRO A 251 -11.06 19.51 -11.24
C PRO A 251 -10.38 18.14 -11.37
N ARG A 252 -9.05 18.09 -11.27
CA ARG A 252 -8.31 16.83 -11.36
C ARG A 252 -8.60 15.89 -10.20
N HIS A 253 -8.72 16.40 -8.97
CA HIS A 253 -9.07 15.54 -7.81
C HIS A 253 -10.46 14.92 -8.02
N ARG A 254 -11.46 15.72 -8.44
CA ARG A 254 -12.81 15.20 -8.75
C ARG A 254 -12.77 14.15 -9.86
N LEU A 255 -12.00 14.37 -10.92
CA LEU A 255 -11.85 13.41 -12.01
C LEU A 255 -11.19 12.10 -11.55
N LEU A 256 -10.15 12.16 -10.71
CA LEU A 256 -9.50 10.97 -10.16
C LEU A 256 -10.44 10.22 -9.22
N ALA A 257 -11.20 10.90 -8.38
CA ALA A 257 -12.22 10.30 -7.52
C ALA A 257 -13.31 9.60 -8.36
N ALA A 258 -13.87 10.29 -9.34
CA ALA A 258 -14.84 9.72 -10.28
C ALA A 258 -14.31 8.47 -11.00
N ARG A 259 -13.05 8.51 -11.46
CA ARG A 259 -12.37 7.37 -12.09
C ARG A 259 -12.10 6.24 -11.11
N ALA A 260 -11.77 6.54 -9.86
CA ALA A 260 -11.56 5.54 -8.82
C ALA A 260 -12.83 4.73 -8.55
N LEU A 261 -14.01 5.37 -8.59
CA LEU A 261 -15.30 4.68 -8.48
C LEU A 261 -15.49 3.65 -9.59
N ILE A 262 -15.19 4.02 -10.84
CA ILE A 262 -15.29 3.11 -11.98
C ILE A 262 -14.25 1.99 -11.85
N TYR A 263 -13.00 2.35 -11.55
CA TYR A 263 -11.91 1.39 -11.33
C TYR A 263 -12.28 0.32 -10.31
N ALA A 264 -12.79 0.71 -9.14
CA ALA A 264 -13.20 -0.21 -8.07
C ALA A 264 -14.29 -1.20 -8.48
N LYS A 265 -15.09 -0.86 -9.51
CA LYS A 265 -16.12 -1.74 -10.07
C LYS A 265 -15.57 -2.68 -11.15
N VAL A 266 -14.56 -2.27 -11.92
CA VAL A 266 -14.05 -3.04 -13.07
C VAL A 266 -12.75 -3.80 -12.81
N ALA A 267 -12.02 -3.46 -11.75
CA ALA A 267 -10.80 -4.15 -11.36
C ALA A 267 -11.11 -5.59 -10.91
N ALA A 268 -10.23 -6.53 -11.25
CA ALA A 268 -10.31 -7.87 -10.72
C ALA A 268 -10.02 -7.84 -9.21
N LYS A 269 -10.88 -8.48 -8.42
CA LYS A 269 -10.72 -8.55 -6.96
C LYS A 269 -10.04 -9.83 -6.50
N ASP A 270 -10.16 -10.88 -7.31
CA ASP A 270 -9.59 -12.18 -6.98
C ASP A 270 -8.07 -12.17 -7.17
N GLU A 271 -7.39 -12.91 -6.30
CA GLU A 271 -5.96 -13.16 -6.41
C GLU A 271 -5.69 -14.06 -7.62
N ILE A 272 -4.83 -13.60 -8.54
CA ILE A 272 -4.45 -14.37 -9.73
C ILE A 272 -3.24 -15.23 -9.37
N VAL A 273 -3.47 -16.53 -9.19
CA VAL A 273 -2.46 -17.51 -8.72
C VAL A 273 -1.57 -18.05 -9.86
N GLN A 274 -1.78 -17.60 -11.09
CA GLN A 274 -1.04 -18.06 -12.28
C GLN A 274 0.47 -17.77 -12.20
N ASP A 275 1.24 -18.44 -13.06
CA ASP A 275 2.70 -18.31 -13.12
C ASP A 275 3.12 -16.83 -13.29
N ALA A 276 3.95 -16.36 -12.36
CA ALA A 276 4.39 -14.97 -12.26
C ALA A 276 5.22 -14.52 -13.48
N GLY A 277 5.75 -15.46 -14.27
CA GLY A 277 6.59 -15.15 -15.44
C GLY A 277 5.91 -14.30 -16.52
N LEU A 278 4.57 -14.34 -16.61
CA LEU A 278 3.80 -13.53 -17.57
C LEU A 278 3.18 -12.27 -16.94
N TYR A 279 3.36 -12.07 -15.64
CA TYR A 279 2.81 -10.93 -14.89
C TYR A 279 1.32 -10.65 -15.18
N PRO A 280 0.44 -11.67 -15.15
CA PRO A 280 -0.96 -11.53 -15.55
C PRO A 280 -1.71 -10.48 -14.73
N ARG A 281 -1.40 -10.32 -13.44
CA ARG A 281 -2.03 -9.33 -12.58
C ARG A 281 -1.59 -7.92 -12.93
N THR A 282 -0.29 -7.70 -13.09
CA THR A 282 0.24 -6.38 -13.53
C THR A 282 -0.33 -6.00 -14.90
N LEU A 283 -0.47 -6.95 -15.82
CA LEU A 283 -1.07 -6.70 -17.13
C LEU A 283 -2.56 -6.33 -17.03
N ASP A 284 -3.31 -7.00 -16.16
CA ASP A 284 -4.72 -6.69 -15.91
C ASP A 284 -4.90 -5.28 -15.34
N ASP A 285 -4.10 -4.93 -14.33
CA ASP A 285 -4.11 -3.60 -13.72
C ASP A 285 -3.74 -2.53 -14.77
N LEU A 286 -2.70 -2.75 -15.60
CA LEU A 286 -2.32 -1.82 -16.68
C LEU A 286 -3.46 -1.57 -17.68
N ARG A 287 -4.12 -2.64 -18.14
CA ARG A 287 -5.25 -2.55 -19.06
C ARG A 287 -6.43 -1.81 -18.43
N THR A 288 -6.73 -2.12 -17.17
CA THR A 288 -7.84 -1.51 -16.44
C THR A 288 -7.59 -0.02 -16.21
N ILE A 289 -6.39 0.35 -15.77
CA ILE A 289 -5.97 1.74 -15.59
C ILE A 289 -6.05 2.50 -16.92
N ALA A 290 -5.56 1.91 -18.02
CA ALA A 290 -5.60 2.53 -19.34
C ALA A 290 -7.04 2.79 -19.83
N LEU A 291 -7.97 1.86 -19.60
CA LEU A 291 -9.38 2.04 -19.94
C LEU A 291 -10.02 3.17 -19.12
N VAL A 292 -9.87 3.13 -17.80
CA VAL A 292 -10.48 4.11 -16.89
C VAL A 292 -9.90 5.52 -17.11
N ASN A 293 -8.62 5.63 -17.45
CA ASN A 293 -7.98 6.93 -17.72
C ASN A 293 -8.47 7.64 -18.98
N ARG A 294 -9.24 6.98 -19.84
CA ARG A 294 -9.90 7.60 -21.00
C ARG A 294 -11.19 8.33 -20.63
N LEU A 295 -11.78 8.03 -19.47
CA LEU A 295 -13.09 8.55 -19.09
C LEU A 295 -13.03 10.00 -18.66
N SER A 296 -13.88 10.85 -19.23
CA SER A 296 -14.20 12.16 -18.69
C SER A 296 -15.01 12.05 -17.38
N TYR A 297 -15.18 13.17 -16.66
CA TYR A 297 -16.04 13.18 -15.47
C TYR A 297 -17.49 12.79 -15.82
N ARG A 298 -17.99 13.29 -16.96
CA ARG A 298 -19.31 12.95 -17.49
C ARG A 298 -19.41 11.47 -17.83
N ASP A 299 -18.37 10.90 -18.44
CA ASP A 299 -18.34 9.48 -18.78
C ASP A 299 -18.40 8.63 -17.50
N CYS A 300 -17.68 9.03 -16.45
CA CYS A 300 -17.75 8.37 -15.15
C CYS A 300 -19.16 8.47 -14.54
N HIS A 301 -19.83 9.63 -14.63
CA HIS A 301 -21.21 9.78 -14.16
C HIS A 301 -22.16 8.82 -14.88
N GLU A 302 -22.15 8.82 -16.22
CA GLU A 302 -22.98 7.93 -17.04
C GLU A 302 -22.67 6.46 -16.81
N MET A 303 -21.38 6.12 -16.68
CA MET A 303 -20.93 4.74 -16.47
C MET A 303 -21.33 4.26 -15.08
N PHE A 304 -21.12 5.06 -14.03
CA PHE A 304 -21.45 4.70 -12.66
C PHE A 304 -22.93 4.31 -12.53
N ALA A 305 -23.84 5.07 -13.15
CA ALA A 305 -25.26 4.72 -13.15
C ALA A 305 -25.54 3.31 -13.73
N LYS A 306 -24.82 2.92 -14.78
CA LYS A 306 -25.01 1.63 -15.47
C LYS A 306 -24.39 0.46 -14.70
N ILE A 307 -23.24 0.64 -14.07
CA ILE A 307 -22.51 -0.45 -13.38
C ILE A 307 -22.61 -0.38 -11.86
N ARG A 308 -23.41 0.53 -11.27
CA ARG A 308 -23.51 0.72 -9.81
C ARG A 308 -23.70 -0.59 -9.06
N ARG A 309 -24.57 -1.47 -9.59
CA ARG A 309 -24.94 -2.77 -9.03
C ARG A 309 -24.20 -3.96 -9.66
N GLN A 310 -23.22 -3.70 -10.53
CA GLN A 310 -22.40 -4.72 -11.19
C GLN A 310 -20.93 -4.58 -10.73
N ALA A 311 -20.15 -5.66 -10.83
CA ALA A 311 -18.72 -5.63 -10.55
C ALA A 311 -17.97 -6.66 -11.40
N GLY A 312 -16.65 -6.53 -11.45
CA GLY A 312 -15.76 -7.47 -12.12
C GLY A 312 -15.97 -7.53 -13.63
N ALA A 313 -16.02 -8.74 -14.19
CA ALA A 313 -16.07 -8.97 -15.63
C ALA A 313 -17.27 -8.29 -16.33
N GLY A 314 -18.46 -8.33 -15.72
CA GLY A 314 -19.66 -7.70 -16.28
C GLY A 314 -19.54 -6.18 -16.40
N ALA A 315 -19.05 -5.53 -15.33
CA ALA A 315 -18.81 -4.09 -15.34
C ALA A 315 -17.72 -3.70 -16.35
N ARG A 316 -16.67 -4.52 -16.48
CA ARG A 316 -15.58 -4.31 -17.43
C ARG A 316 -16.03 -4.44 -18.88
N GLN A 317 -16.89 -5.42 -19.18
CA GLN A 317 -17.49 -5.56 -20.51
C GLN A 317 -18.37 -4.35 -20.86
N ALA A 318 -19.20 -3.88 -19.92
CA ALA A 318 -20.02 -2.70 -20.12
C ALA A 318 -19.17 -1.44 -20.42
N LEU A 319 -18.07 -1.25 -19.70
CA LEU A 319 -17.12 -0.17 -19.94
C LEU A 319 -16.45 -0.27 -21.33
N ALA A 320 -16.01 -1.48 -21.72
CA ALA A 320 -15.39 -1.69 -23.03
C ALA A 320 -16.37 -1.38 -24.19
N VAL A 321 -17.64 -1.75 -24.05
CA VAL A 321 -18.70 -1.42 -25.02
C VAL A 321 -18.95 0.09 -25.06
N TYR A 322 -18.98 0.76 -23.91
CA TYR A 322 -19.16 2.21 -23.83
C TYR A 322 -18.06 2.96 -24.58
N LEU A 323 -16.79 2.58 -24.37
CA LEU A 323 -15.61 3.23 -24.97
C LEU A 323 -15.40 2.93 -26.48
N ARG A 324 -16.22 2.06 -27.07
CA ARG A 324 -16.23 1.77 -28.52
C ARG A 324 -17.30 2.56 -29.27
N ARG A 325 -18.17 3.29 -28.57
CA ARG A 325 -19.14 4.17 -29.22
C ARG A 325 -18.39 5.34 -29.87
N PRO A 326 -18.74 5.71 -31.11
CA PRO A 326 -18.07 6.78 -31.86
C PRO A 326 -18.18 8.14 -31.18
#